data_AF-A0A6L7M0C5-F1
#
_entry.id   AF-A0A6L7M0C5-F1
#
_cell.length_a   1.000
_cell.length_b   1.000
_cell.length_c   1.000
_cell.angle_alpha   90.00
_cell.angle_beta   90.00
_cell.angle_gamma   90.00
#
_symmetry.space_group_name_H-M   'P 1'
#
loop_
_entity.id
_entity.type
_entity.pdbx_description
1 polymer ?
#
loop_
_entity_poly.entity_id
_entity_poly.type
_entity_poly.pdbx_seq_one_letter_code
_entity_poly.pdbx_strand_id
1 'polypeptide(L)'
;MKSGALDAVRAAGGEVFGLTSEPQSLATEASEAWALGYPCVGDPHHEIRDACQDRGWLGVFANENAGHLRRRPWASHPKGYFQPGVLAINRAGRVLYRWRCRPLRQNMSGAGQRPTPQYVWAEIQSRLTPNTANAALDEAPEFARRDAPWPLFVALLLAHGWFLRPRAFPLARLGDEPSAKPQRMFRRMAVFAGA
;
A
#
# COMPACT_ATOMS: atom_id res chain seq x y z
N MET A 1 17.05 -11.85 19.22
CA MET A 1 15.91 -11.62 18.29
C MET A 1 16.00 -10.18 17.81
N LYS A 2 16.00 -9.91 16.49
CA LYS A 2 15.84 -8.54 16.01
C LYS A 2 14.40 -8.13 16.36
N SER A 3 14.22 -7.12 17.21
CA SER A 3 12.91 -6.54 17.49
C SER A 3 12.31 -6.01 16.18
N GLY A 4 10.99 -6.20 15.99
CA GLY A 4 10.31 -5.67 14.80
C GLY A 4 10.31 -4.14 14.82
N ALA A 5 10.13 -3.50 13.65
CA ALA A 5 10.03 -2.03 13.59
C ALA A 5 8.90 -1.49 14.49
N LEU A 6 7.81 -2.25 14.65
CA LEU A 6 6.73 -1.95 15.59
C LEU A 6 7.21 -1.87 17.04
N ASP A 7 7.96 -2.87 17.51
CA ASP A 7 8.50 -2.91 18.86
C ASP A 7 9.50 -1.76 19.08
N ALA A 8 10.30 -1.43 18.06
CA ALA A 8 11.25 -0.33 18.12
C ALA A 8 10.56 1.03 18.24
N VAL A 9 9.47 1.26 17.49
CA VAL A 9 8.65 2.48 17.60
C VAL A 9 8.07 2.59 19.02
N ARG A 10 7.51 1.50 19.56
CA ARG A 10 6.94 1.48 20.92
C ARG A 10 7.98 1.68 22.00
N ALA A 11 9.16 1.07 21.87
CA ALA A 11 10.28 1.25 22.78
C ALA A 11 10.77 2.71 22.81
N ALA A 12 10.61 3.45 21.70
CA ALA A 12 10.89 4.89 21.62
C ALA A 12 9.73 5.78 22.12
N GLY A 13 8.65 5.19 22.65
CA GLY A 13 7.47 5.91 23.15
C GLY A 13 6.48 6.34 22.06
N GLY A 14 6.59 5.78 20.85
CA GLY A 14 5.66 6.00 19.75
C GLY A 14 4.54 4.94 19.69
N GLU A 15 3.60 5.14 18.77
CA GLU A 15 2.54 4.18 18.45
C GLU A 15 2.33 4.11 16.94
N VAL A 16 1.87 2.96 16.45
CA VAL A 16 1.56 2.72 15.03
C VAL A 16 0.06 2.59 14.86
N PHE A 17 -0.47 3.17 13.79
CA PHE A 17 -1.87 3.02 13.39
C PHE A 17 -1.93 2.63 11.92
N GLY A 18 -2.77 1.66 11.59
CA GLY A 18 -3.19 1.43 10.21
C GLY A 18 -4.30 2.42 9.86
N LEU A 19 -4.30 2.96 8.64
CA LEU A 19 -5.36 3.82 8.14
C LEU A 19 -5.86 3.25 6.81
N THR A 20 -7.18 3.13 6.68
CA THR A 20 -7.82 2.64 5.46
C THR A 20 -8.99 3.53 5.07
N SER A 21 -9.25 3.66 3.78
CA SER A 21 -10.45 4.31 3.22
C SER A 21 -11.73 3.46 3.35
N GLU A 22 -11.65 2.34 4.08
CA GLU A 22 -12.81 1.48 4.37
C GLU A 22 -13.50 1.88 5.68
N PRO A 23 -14.77 1.51 5.88
CA PRO A 23 -15.45 1.66 7.16
C PRO A 23 -14.71 1.00 8.33
N GLN A 24 -14.92 1.51 9.54
CA GLN A 24 -14.25 1.02 10.75
C GLN A 24 -14.46 -0.48 10.98
N SER A 25 -15.61 -1.05 10.62
CA SER A 25 -15.85 -2.50 10.75
C SER A 25 -14.86 -3.35 9.96
N LEU A 26 -14.54 -2.96 8.71
CA LEU A 26 -13.56 -3.64 7.87
C LEU A 26 -12.12 -3.36 8.32
N ALA A 27 -11.85 -2.15 8.84
CA ALA A 27 -10.56 -1.83 9.43
C ALA A 27 -10.26 -2.72 10.66
N THR A 28 -11.25 -2.88 11.55
CA THR A 28 -11.15 -3.76 12.72
C THR A 28 -10.99 -5.22 12.29
N GLU A 29 -11.79 -5.70 11.34
CA GLU A 29 -11.65 -7.07 10.78
C GLU A 29 -10.23 -7.31 10.28
N ALA A 30 -9.65 -6.38 9.51
CA ALA A 30 -8.29 -6.52 8.99
C ALA A 30 -7.24 -6.58 10.11
N SER A 31 -7.36 -5.72 11.13
CA SER A 31 -6.46 -5.71 12.29
C SER A 31 -6.46 -7.06 13.03
N GLU A 32 -7.64 -7.64 13.25
CA GLU A 32 -7.83 -8.91 13.94
C GLU A 32 -7.39 -10.10 13.08
N ALA A 33 -7.90 -10.19 11.84
CA ALA A 33 -7.65 -11.31 10.95
C ALA A 33 -6.18 -11.43 10.53
N TRP A 34 -5.45 -10.31 10.45
CA TRP A 34 -4.03 -10.30 10.11
C TRP A 34 -3.11 -10.22 11.33
N ALA A 35 -3.67 -10.20 12.55
CA ALA A 35 -2.92 -10.10 13.80
C ALA A 35 -1.85 -9.00 13.78
N LEU A 36 -2.22 -7.80 13.30
CA LEU A 36 -1.27 -6.72 13.01
C LEU A 36 -0.54 -6.20 14.26
N GLY A 37 -1.13 -6.39 15.45
CA GLY A 37 -0.57 -5.94 16.72
C GLY A 37 -0.66 -4.42 16.93
N TYR A 38 -1.39 -3.70 16.08
CA TYR A 38 -1.71 -2.28 16.19
C TYR A 38 -3.12 -2.01 15.62
N PRO A 39 -3.84 -0.98 16.11
CA PRO A 39 -5.19 -0.68 15.65
C PRO A 39 -5.21 -0.17 14.21
N CYS A 40 -6.29 -0.51 13.49
CA CYS A 40 -6.61 0.08 12.20
C CYS A 40 -7.82 1.02 12.34
N VAL A 41 -7.71 2.20 11.73
CA VAL A 41 -8.75 3.23 11.69
C VAL A 41 -9.36 3.28 10.31
N GLY A 42 -10.68 3.20 10.25
CA GLY A 42 -11.45 3.41 9.04
C GLY A 42 -11.73 4.89 8.79
N ASP A 43 -11.42 5.36 7.59
CA ASP A 43 -11.64 6.74 7.12
C ASP A 43 -12.44 6.73 5.80
N PRO A 44 -13.69 6.21 5.81
CA PRO A 44 -14.49 6.03 4.59
C PRO A 44 -14.91 7.34 3.93
N HIS A 45 -14.87 8.44 4.69
CA HIS A 45 -15.22 9.79 4.23
C HIS A 45 -14.01 10.68 3.96
N HIS A 46 -12.79 10.14 4.12
CA HIS A 46 -11.49 10.77 3.83
C HIS A 46 -11.17 11.98 4.72
N GLU A 47 -11.80 12.08 5.90
CA GLU A 47 -11.63 13.21 6.82
C GLU A 47 -10.21 13.25 7.40
N ILE A 48 -9.64 12.09 7.76
CA ILE A 48 -8.26 12.01 8.28
C ILE A 48 -7.27 12.30 7.15
N ARG A 49 -7.52 11.75 5.96
CA ARG A 49 -6.73 12.04 4.76
C ARG A 49 -6.69 13.55 4.47
N ASP A 50 -7.85 14.19 4.42
CA ASP A 50 -7.97 15.61 4.08
C ASP A 50 -7.33 16.48 5.17
N ALA A 51 -7.56 16.14 6.44
CA ALA A 51 -6.88 16.76 7.58
C ALA A 51 -5.35 16.68 7.52
N CYS A 52 -4.78 15.57 7.04
CA CYS A 52 -3.34 15.42 6.83
C CYS A 52 -2.83 16.27 5.67
N GLN A 53 -3.62 16.39 4.60
CA GLN A 53 -3.29 17.21 3.45
C GLN A 53 -3.31 18.70 3.81
N ASP A 54 -4.35 19.17 4.47
CA ASP A 54 -4.56 20.58 4.84
C ASP A 54 -3.48 21.09 5.81
N ARG A 55 -2.98 20.22 6.68
CA ARG A 55 -1.85 20.50 7.58
C ARG A 55 -0.48 20.49 6.88
N GLY A 56 -0.43 20.16 5.59
CA GLY A 56 0.80 20.01 4.84
C GLY A 56 1.64 18.80 5.28
N TRP A 57 1.04 17.84 6.00
CA TRP A 57 1.73 16.64 6.47
C TRP A 57 1.95 15.65 5.33
N LEU A 58 0.86 15.10 4.79
CA LEU A 58 0.91 14.15 3.68
C LEU A 58 -0.44 14.13 2.95
N GLY A 59 -0.43 14.43 1.65
CA GLY A 59 -1.58 14.19 0.78
C GLY A 59 -1.43 12.87 0.04
N VAL A 60 -2.10 11.81 0.46
CA VAL A 60 -2.16 10.56 -0.31
C VAL A 60 -3.12 10.70 -1.48
N PHE A 61 -2.80 10.10 -2.63
CA PHE A 61 -3.74 10.05 -3.75
C PHE A 61 -4.90 9.13 -3.40
N ALA A 62 -6.10 9.45 -3.86
CA ALA A 62 -7.25 8.56 -3.77
C ALA A 62 -7.80 8.32 -5.17
N ASN A 63 -8.16 7.07 -5.44
CA ASN A 63 -8.82 6.71 -6.68
C ASN A 63 -10.32 6.61 -6.43
N GLU A 64 -11.06 7.60 -6.92
CA GLU A 64 -12.52 7.70 -6.79
C GLU A 64 -13.23 6.46 -7.37
N ASN A 65 -12.69 5.92 -8.47
CA ASN A 65 -13.25 4.73 -9.10
C ASN A 65 -12.65 3.43 -8.53
N ALA A 66 -13.32 2.88 -7.53
CA ALA A 66 -13.04 1.55 -6.99
C ALA A 66 -13.55 0.40 -7.90
N GLY A 67 -14.14 0.69 -9.06
CA GLY A 67 -14.89 -0.24 -9.92
C GLY A 67 -14.12 -1.45 -10.46
N HIS A 68 -12.78 -1.40 -10.52
CA HIS A 68 -11.95 -2.56 -10.86
C HIS A 68 -11.85 -3.58 -9.70
N LEU A 69 -12.09 -3.15 -8.46
CA LEU A 69 -12.28 -4.07 -7.33
C LEU A 69 -13.56 -4.89 -7.51
N ARG A 70 -14.49 -4.44 -8.37
CA ARG A 70 -15.89 -4.90 -8.51
C ARG A 70 -16.65 -4.69 -7.19
N ARG A 71 -17.98 -4.53 -7.20
CA ARG A 71 -18.76 -4.53 -5.94
C ARG A 71 -18.55 -5.88 -5.28
N ARG A 72 -17.68 -5.95 -4.26
CA ARG A 72 -17.47 -7.15 -3.46
C ARG A 72 -18.19 -6.95 -2.14
N PRO A 73 -18.83 -7.99 -1.60
CA PRO A 73 -19.48 -7.89 -0.29
C PRO A 73 -18.52 -7.49 0.84
N TRP A 74 -17.23 -7.69 0.60
CA TRP A 74 -16.19 -7.66 1.61
C TRP A 74 -15.17 -6.52 1.47
N ALA A 75 -15.40 -5.58 0.55
CA ALA A 75 -14.60 -4.38 0.40
C ALA A 75 -15.53 -3.17 0.15
N SER A 76 -15.27 -2.04 0.82
CA SER A 76 -16.15 -0.87 0.71
C SER A 76 -15.36 0.43 0.77
N HIS A 77 -15.40 1.21 -0.31
CA HIS A 77 -14.69 2.48 -0.44
C HIS A 77 -15.65 3.58 -0.92
N PRO A 78 -16.47 4.17 -0.03
CA PRO A 78 -17.55 5.08 -0.42
C PRO A 78 -17.10 6.29 -1.23
N LYS A 79 -15.92 6.85 -0.94
CA LYS A 79 -15.29 7.96 -1.68
C LYS A 79 -14.06 7.54 -2.50
N GLY A 80 -13.92 6.25 -2.80
CA GLY A 80 -12.72 5.71 -3.42
C GLY A 80 -11.65 5.31 -2.41
N TYR A 81 -10.58 4.72 -2.92
CA TYR A 81 -9.56 4.05 -2.10
C TYR A 81 -8.22 4.78 -2.10
N PHE A 82 -7.51 4.71 -0.98
CA PHE A 82 -6.20 5.34 -0.85
C PHE A 82 -5.14 4.63 -1.68
N GLN A 83 -4.29 5.42 -2.32
CA GLN A 83 -2.95 4.98 -2.64
C GLN A 83 -2.14 4.83 -1.35
N PRO A 84 -1.20 3.88 -1.29
CA PRO A 84 -0.39 3.63 -0.10
C PRO A 84 0.44 4.85 0.31
N GLY A 85 0.67 4.98 1.61
CA GLY A 85 1.53 6.02 2.18
C GLY A 85 2.01 5.65 3.58
N VAL A 86 3.01 6.39 4.05
CA VAL A 86 3.54 6.32 5.42
C VAL A 86 3.73 7.75 5.91
N LEU A 87 3.23 8.05 7.10
CA LEU A 87 3.40 9.33 7.77
C LEU A 87 3.85 9.06 9.22
N ALA A 88 4.93 9.70 9.64
CA ALA A 88 5.35 9.75 11.02
C ALA A 88 5.39 11.21 11.48
N ILE A 89 4.69 11.50 12.58
CA ILE A 89 4.65 12.82 13.21
C ILE A 89 5.01 12.67 14.69
N ASN A 90 5.61 13.69 15.28
CA ASN A 90 5.78 13.75 16.74
C ASN A 90 4.57 14.44 17.41
N ARG A 91 4.56 14.47 18.74
CA ARG A 91 3.49 15.11 19.54
C ARG A 91 3.30 16.60 19.24
N ALA A 92 4.33 17.30 18.76
CA ALA A 92 4.25 18.71 18.37
C ALA A 92 3.71 18.91 16.94
N GLY A 93 3.32 17.83 16.23
CA GLY A 93 2.84 17.90 14.85
C GLY A 93 3.96 18.08 13.81
N ARG A 94 5.23 17.90 14.20
CA ARG A 94 6.36 17.91 13.27
C ARG A 94 6.42 16.58 12.52
N VAL A 95 6.52 16.65 11.19
CA VAL A 95 6.70 15.48 10.33
C VAL A 95 8.13 14.96 10.46
N LEU A 96 8.25 13.73 10.97
CA LEU A 96 9.51 13.00 11.10
C LEU A 96 9.83 12.18 9.85
N TYR A 97 8.81 11.64 9.18
CA TYR A 97 8.98 10.93 7.91
C TYR A 97 7.68 10.98 7.12
N ARG A 98 7.78 11.03 5.80
CA ARG A 98 6.61 10.91 4.93
C ARG A 98 6.96 10.35 3.56
N TRP A 99 6.13 9.42 3.11
CA TRP A 99 6.18 8.81 1.80
C TRP A 99 4.76 8.57 1.29
N ARG A 100 4.57 8.68 -0.02
CA ARG A 100 3.33 8.26 -0.70
C ARG A 100 3.66 7.57 -2.01
N CYS A 101 2.86 6.57 -2.35
CA CYS A 101 2.89 6.02 -3.69
C CYS A 101 2.36 7.07 -4.68
N ARG A 102 3.15 7.41 -5.70
CA ARG A 102 2.72 8.27 -6.81
C ARG A 102 2.21 7.38 -7.93
N PRO A 103 0.97 7.52 -8.42
CA PRO A 103 0.48 6.73 -9.53
C PRO A 103 1.26 7.11 -10.81
N LEU A 104 2.12 6.22 -11.29
CA LEU A 104 2.95 6.37 -12.48
C LEU A 104 2.72 5.19 -13.41
N ARG A 105 2.99 5.33 -14.72
CA ARG A 105 2.84 4.18 -15.65
C ARG A 105 3.65 2.96 -15.22
N GLN A 106 4.80 3.19 -14.60
CA GLN A 106 5.72 2.15 -14.14
C GLN A 106 5.20 1.32 -12.96
N ASN A 107 4.24 1.84 -12.18
CA ASN A 107 3.62 1.12 -11.07
C ASN A 107 2.15 0.75 -11.30
N MET A 108 1.70 0.82 -12.56
CA MET A 108 0.38 0.34 -12.99
C MET A 108 0.17 -1.17 -12.76
N SER A 109 1.22 -1.91 -12.39
CA SER A 109 1.13 -3.32 -11.97
C SER A 109 0.50 -3.53 -10.58
N GLY A 110 -0.13 -2.51 -10.01
CA GLY A 110 -0.85 -2.58 -8.73
C GLY A 110 -0.19 -1.81 -7.59
N ALA A 111 0.72 -0.87 -7.87
CA ALA A 111 1.38 -0.01 -6.89
C ALA A 111 1.96 -0.83 -5.73
N GLY A 112 2.73 -1.87 -6.06
CA GLY A 112 3.08 -2.92 -5.10
C GLY A 112 4.18 -2.51 -4.13
N GLN A 113 4.96 -1.49 -4.46
CA GLN A 113 6.13 -1.09 -3.69
C GLN A 113 5.75 -0.46 -2.35
N ARG A 114 6.46 -0.88 -1.29
CA ARG A 114 6.38 -0.28 0.05
C ARG A 114 7.80 -0.06 0.55
N PRO A 115 8.10 1.07 1.22
CA PRO A 115 9.34 1.24 1.96
C PRO A 115 9.55 0.05 2.92
N THR A 116 10.79 -0.36 3.14
CA THR A 116 11.08 -1.36 4.18
C THR A 116 10.82 -0.76 5.56
N PRO A 117 10.25 -1.52 6.53
CA PRO A 117 10.05 -1.01 7.88
C PRO A 117 11.34 -0.53 8.55
N GLN A 118 12.48 -1.18 8.25
CA GLN A 118 13.80 -0.85 8.78
C GLN A 118 14.28 0.51 8.25
N TYR A 119 14.12 0.75 6.95
CA TYR A 119 14.45 2.04 6.33
C TYR A 119 13.62 3.18 6.92
N VAL A 120 12.30 2.99 6.99
CA VAL A 120 11.38 3.98 7.57
C VAL A 120 11.77 4.31 9.01
N TRP A 121 12.08 3.29 9.81
CA TRP A 121 12.48 3.50 11.19
C TRP A 121 13.79 4.28 11.30
N ALA A 122 14.80 3.95 10.49
CA ALA A 122 16.07 4.67 10.47
C ALA A 122 15.89 6.16 10.11
N GLU A 123 15.04 6.46 9.12
CA GLU A 123 14.69 7.84 8.74
C GLU A 123 13.94 8.60 9.84
N ILE A 124 13.04 7.93 10.56
CA ILE A 124 12.39 8.53 11.73
C ILE A 124 13.43 8.86 12.81
N GLN A 125 14.31 7.91 13.14
CA GLN A 125 15.33 8.07 14.18
C GLN A 125 16.29 9.22 13.88
N SER A 126 16.73 9.36 12.63
CA SER A 126 17.64 10.44 12.22
C SER A 126 17.04 11.85 12.42
N ARG A 127 15.70 11.94 12.56
CA ARG A 127 14.94 13.20 12.72
C ARG A 127 14.30 13.38 14.09
N LEU A 128 14.58 12.50 15.06
CA LEU A 128 14.12 12.68 16.44
C LEU A 128 14.77 13.87 17.14
N THR A 129 15.90 14.36 16.64
CA THR A 129 16.58 15.54 17.17
C THR A 129 15.65 16.78 17.20
N PRO A 130 15.64 17.55 18.30
CA PRO A 130 14.86 18.80 18.39
C PRO A 130 15.29 19.82 17.32
N ASN A 131 14.40 20.76 16.99
CA ASN A 131 14.66 21.93 16.11
C ASN A 131 15.01 21.63 14.64
N THR A 132 14.75 20.43 14.15
CA THR A 132 14.78 20.12 12.71
C THR A 132 13.46 20.53 12.03
N ALA A 133 13.54 20.93 10.76
CA ALA A 133 12.37 21.19 9.94
C ALA A 133 11.59 19.89 9.62
N ASN A 134 10.34 20.04 9.17
CA ASN A 134 9.53 18.93 8.67
C ASN A 134 10.29 18.12 7.60
N ALA A 135 10.14 16.80 7.62
CA ALA A 135 10.72 15.95 6.59
C ALA A 135 10.21 16.31 5.19
N ALA A 136 11.12 16.30 4.20
CA ALA A 136 10.73 16.36 2.81
C ALA A 136 9.92 15.12 2.42
N LEU A 137 9.21 15.17 1.29
CA LEU A 137 8.59 13.97 0.75
C LEU A 137 9.69 13.04 0.25
N ASP A 138 9.70 11.81 0.75
CA ASP A 138 10.62 10.80 0.27
C ASP A 138 10.16 10.27 -1.10
N GLU A 139 10.98 10.48 -2.13
CA GLU A 139 10.70 10.07 -3.50
C GLU A 139 11.41 8.76 -3.89
N ALA A 140 12.38 8.30 -3.10
CA ALA A 140 13.23 7.15 -3.43
C ALA A 140 13.58 6.30 -2.19
N PRO A 141 12.56 5.80 -1.46
CA PRO A 141 12.81 4.94 -0.31
C PRO A 141 13.43 3.60 -0.73
N GLU A 142 14.04 2.92 0.24
CA GLU A 142 14.38 1.51 0.06
C GLU A 142 13.10 0.67 0.03
N PHE A 143 12.78 0.07 -1.13
CA PHE A 143 11.57 -0.72 -1.30
C PHE A 143 11.77 -2.20 -0.92
N ALA A 144 10.79 -2.78 -0.23
CA ALA A 144 10.77 -4.21 0.11
C ALA A 144 10.66 -5.13 -1.11
N ARG A 145 10.13 -4.62 -2.23
CA ARG A 145 10.06 -5.32 -3.51
C ARG A 145 10.10 -4.34 -4.67
N ARG A 146 10.57 -4.82 -5.81
CA ARG A 146 10.46 -4.10 -7.08
C ARG A 146 9.17 -4.50 -7.79
N ASP A 147 8.52 -3.53 -8.42
CA ASP A 147 7.40 -3.83 -9.31
C ASP A 147 7.89 -4.57 -10.55
N ALA A 148 7.01 -5.37 -11.15
CA ALA A 148 7.32 -6.04 -12.40
C ALA A 148 7.52 -4.99 -13.51
N PRO A 149 8.51 -5.16 -14.40
CA PRO A 149 8.66 -4.28 -15.56
C PRO A 149 7.35 -4.22 -16.37
N TRP A 150 7.00 -3.03 -16.84
CA TRP A 150 5.72 -2.80 -17.54
C TRP A 150 5.45 -3.79 -18.70
N PRO A 151 6.41 -4.09 -19.59
CA PRO A 151 6.18 -5.08 -20.66
C PRO A 151 5.86 -6.47 -20.12
N LEU A 152 6.55 -6.89 -19.05
CA LEU A 152 6.30 -8.17 -18.40
C LEU A 152 4.90 -8.19 -17.77
N PHE A 153 4.49 -7.11 -17.10
CA PHE A 153 3.16 -7.00 -16.53
C PHE A 153 2.06 -7.12 -17.60
N VAL A 154 2.20 -6.43 -18.73
CA VAL A 154 1.25 -6.52 -19.86
C VAL A 154 1.21 -7.93 -20.43
N ALA A 155 2.37 -8.57 -20.64
CA ALA A 155 2.45 -9.93 -21.13
C ALA A 155 1.74 -10.93 -20.19
N LEU A 156 1.88 -10.73 -18.87
CA LEU A 156 1.17 -11.53 -17.89
C LEU A 156 -0.35 -11.31 -17.95
N LEU A 157 -0.84 -10.07 -18.10
CA LEU A 157 -2.28 -9.81 -18.25
C LEU A 157 -2.86 -10.49 -19.49
N LEU A 158 -2.15 -10.46 -20.61
CA LEU A 158 -2.54 -11.13 -21.85
C LEU A 158 -2.51 -12.65 -21.67
N ALA A 159 -1.43 -13.22 -21.13
CA ALA A 159 -1.32 -14.65 -20.88
C ALA A 159 -2.40 -15.17 -19.92
N HIS A 160 -2.83 -14.36 -18.95
CA HIS A 160 -3.93 -14.68 -18.06
C HIS A 160 -5.25 -14.86 -18.81
N GLY A 161 -5.52 -13.98 -19.79
CA GLY A 161 -6.70 -14.08 -20.66
C GLY A 161 -6.44 -14.79 -21.99
N TRP A 162 -5.43 -15.69 -22.04
CA TRP A 162 -5.11 -16.52 -23.21
C TRP A 162 -4.77 -15.75 -24.48
N PHE A 163 -4.26 -14.52 -24.35
CA PHE A 163 -3.98 -13.59 -25.46
C PHE A 163 -5.22 -13.16 -26.27
N LEU A 164 -6.43 -13.61 -25.90
CA LEU A 164 -7.68 -13.18 -26.52
C LEU A 164 -8.14 -11.82 -25.98
N ARG A 165 -7.92 -11.58 -24.69
CA ARG A 165 -8.16 -10.29 -24.02
C ARG A 165 -7.34 -10.19 -22.74
N PRO A 166 -6.88 -9.01 -22.31
CA PRO A 166 -6.20 -8.88 -21.02
C PRO A 166 -7.17 -9.23 -19.89
N ARG A 167 -6.67 -9.97 -18.88
CA ARG A 167 -7.45 -10.34 -17.68
C ARG A 167 -6.71 -9.92 -16.43
N ALA A 168 -7.33 -9.07 -15.60
CA ALA A 168 -6.78 -8.63 -14.32
C ALA A 168 -6.61 -9.81 -13.34
N PHE A 169 -5.61 -9.70 -12.46
CA PHE A 169 -5.41 -10.65 -11.37
C PHE A 169 -6.52 -10.51 -10.34
N PRO A 170 -7.14 -11.61 -9.87
CA PRO A 170 -8.13 -11.54 -8.81
C PRO A 170 -7.48 -11.09 -7.50
N LEU A 171 -8.16 -10.24 -6.75
CA LEU A 171 -7.97 -10.17 -5.29
C LEU A 171 -8.78 -11.32 -4.69
N ALA A 172 -8.12 -12.14 -3.87
CA ALA A 172 -8.68 -13.37 -3.30
C ALA A 172 -8.62 -13.31 -1.77
N ARG A 173 -9.65 -13.81 -1.08
CA ARG A 173 -9.63 -14.12 0.35
C ARG A 173 -9.17 -15.56 0.58
N LEU A 174 -8.84 -15.88 1.83
CA LEU A 174 -8.54 -17.24 2.25
C LEU A 174 -9.75 -18.15 1.90
N GLY A 175 -9.51 -19.19 1.09
CA GLY A 175 -10.55 -20.12 0.62
C GLY A 175 -11.07 -19.86 -0.80
N ASP A 176 -10.75 -18.73 -1.42
CA ASP A 176 -11.11 -18.47 -2.83
C ASP A 176 -10.29 -19.35 -3.79
N GLU A 177 -10.92 -19.86 -4.85
CA GLU A 177 -10.20 -20.58 -5.91
C GLU A 177 -9.25 -19.66 -6.68
N PRO A 178 -7.94 -19.99 -6.78
CA PRO A 178 -6.99 -19.17 -7.53
C PRO A 178 -7.29 -19.19 -9.03
N SER A 179 -7.87 -18.09 -9.55
CA SER A 179 -8.13 -17.97 -11.00
C SER A 179 -6.88 -17.58 -11.81
N ALA A 180 -5.88 -16.95 -11.19
CA ALA A 180 -4.57 -16.70 -11.79
C ALA A 180 -3.55 -17.76 -11.33
N LYS A 181 -2.88 -18.41 -12.28
CA LYS A 181 -1.87 -19.45 -12.03
C LYS A 181 -0.56 -19.09 -12.75
N PRO A 182 0.41 -18.46 -12.07
CA PRO A 182 1.63 -17.92 -12.72
C PRO A 182 2.38 -18.92 -13.60
N GLN A 183 2.55 -20.16 -13.14
CA GLN A 183 3.20 -21.22 -13.92
C GLN A 183 2.51 -21.48 -15.27
N ARG A 184 1.18 -21.50 -15.30
CA ARG A 184 0.41 -21.67 -16.55
C ARG A 184 0.55 -20.46 -17.45
N MET A 185 0.63 -19.27 -16.88
CA MET A 185 0.80 -18.02 -17.64
C MET A 185 2.17 -17.95 -18.31
N PHE A 186 3.25 -18.27 -17.59
CA PHE A 186 4.59 -18.36 -18.17
C PHE A 186 4.66 -19.40 -19.29
N ARG A 187 4.04 -20.57 -19.10
CA ARG A 187 3.94 -21.59 -20.17
C ARG A 187 3.24 -21.05 -21.41
N ARG A 188 2.13 -20.30 -21.24
CA ARG A 188 1.41 -19.69 -22.37
C ARG A 188 2.26 -18.64 -23.08
N MET A 189 3.03 -17.83 -22.35
CA MET A 189 3.96 -16.87 -22.94
C MET A 189 5.03 -17.57 -23.78
N ALA A 190 5.61 -18.67 -23.28
CA ALA A 190 6.59 -19.44 -24.03
C ALA A 190 6.00 -20.05 -25.31
N VAL A 191 4.79 -20.62 -25.25
CA VAL A 191 4.09 -21.16 -26.42
C VAL A 191 3.79 -20.06 -27.44
N PHE A 192 3.30 -18.90 -26.99
CA PHE A 192 2.95 -17.78 -27.88
C PHE A 192 4.17 -17.17 -28.55
N ALA A 193 5.31 -17.08 -27.86
CA ALA A 193 6.54 -16.53 -28.42
C ALA A 193 7.27 -17.50 -29.38
N GLY A 194 6.98 -18.81 -29.30
CA GLY A 194 7.57 -19.83 -30.15
C GLY A 194 6.70 -20.25 -31.35
N ALA A 195 5.51 -19.68 -31.48
CA ALA A 195 4.59 -19.86 -32.61
C ALA A 195 4.72 -18.68 -33.58
#